data_AF-A0A8T2S0V6-F1
#
_entry.id   AF-A0A8T2S0V6-F1
#
_cell.length_a   1.000
_cell.length_b   1.000
_cell.length_c   1.000
_cell.angle_alpha   90.00
_cell.angle_beta   90.00
_cell.angle_gamma   90.00
#
_symmetry.space_group_name_H-M   'P 1'
#
loop_
_entity.id
_entity.type
_entity.pdbx_description
1 polymer ?
#
loop_
_entity_poly.entity_id
_entity_poly.type
_entity_poly.pdbx_seq_one_letter_code
_entity_poly.pdbx_strand_id
1 'polypeptide(L)'
;CERLPFDLLEAKEELVAGYQTEYSGIKFALFYVGSYLNLLISSLFVTILYLGGWKSSIPFAENFIQNILINYGINESFDVLKPVLDIFTTLSKSYLFLFISILTRRTLPRVRIDQLLDLGWKFLLPIALGNLLLTASFQILSIN
;
A
#
# COMPACT_ATOMS: atom_id res chain seq x y z
N CYS A 1 -3.19 5.19 -7.85
CA CYS A 1 -1.95 5.98 -7.65
C CYS A 1 -1.25 6.14 -8.98
N GLU A 2 -1.58 7.21 -9.69
CA GLU A 2 -0.92 7.56 -10.95
C GLU A 2 0.13 8.61 -10.60
N ARG A 3 1.33 8.12 -10.27
CA ARG A 3 2.55 8.91 -10.11
C ARG A 3 3.65 8.14 -10.84
N LEU A 4 4.75 8.82 -11.16
CA LEU A 4 5.91 8.23 -11.83
C LEU A 4 6.21 6.84 -11.21
N PRO A 5 6.23 5.75 -11.99
CA PRO A 5 6.37 5.67 -13.45
C PRO A 5 5.07 5.68 -14.29
N PHE A 6 3.89 5.62 -13.67
CA PHE A 6 2.59 5.45 -14.34
C PHE A 6 1.81 6.77 -14.52
N ASP A 7 2.51 7.89 -14.51
CA ASP A 7 1.95 9.24 -14.59
C ASP A 7 1.83 9.71 -16.05
N LEU A 8 0.74 9.31 -16.71
CA LEU A 8 0.60 9.46 -18.16
C LEU A 8 -0.49 10.45 -18.56
N LEU A 9 -1.52 10.65 -17.73
CA LEU A 9 -2.58 11.62 -17.98
C LEU A 9 -2.18 13.04 -17.57
N GLU A 10 -1.38 13.20 -16.51
CA GLU A 10 -0.87 14.49 -16.03
C GLU A 10 0.28 14.99 -16.93
N ALA A 11 1.24 14.11 -17.25
CA ALA A 11 2.49 14.48 -17.89
C ALA A 11 2.49 14.38 -19.44
N LYS A 12 1.34 14.52 -20.10
CA LYS A 12 1.24 14.78 -21.56
C LYS A 12 1.54 16.25 -21.88
N GLU A 13 2.60 16.80 -21.28
CA GLU A 13 3.02 18.19 -21.46
C GLU A 13 3.53 18.48 -22.89
N GLU A 14 3.75 17.44 -23.71
CA GLU A 14 4.09 17.59 -25.12
C GLU A 14 2.99 18.27 -25.96
N LEU A 15 1.76 18.41 -25.45
CA LEU A 15 0.63 19.07 -26.14
C LEU A 15 -0.24 19.97 -25.21
N VAL A 16 0.33 20.61 -24.18
CA VAL A 16 -0.34 21.33 -23.05
C VAL A 16 -0.63 20.39 -21.87
N ALA A 17 -0.37 20.85 -20.64
CA ALA A 17 -0.27 20.08 -19.37
C ALA A 17 -1.56 19.35 -18.89
N GLY A 18 -2.12 18.52 -19.78
CA GLY A 18 -3.24 17.64 -19.53
C GLY A 18 -4.53 18.36 -19.11
N TYR A 19 -5.38 17.65 -18.38
CA TYR A 19 -6.63 18.18 -17.85
C TYR A 19 -6.42 19.18 -16.70
N GLN A 20 -5.21 19.29 -16.15
CA GLN A 20 -4.94 20.16 -15.01
C GLN A 20 -4.95 21.64 -15.37
N THR A 21 -4.70 22.00 -16.62
CA THR A 21 -4.73 23.40 -17.10
C THR A 21 -6.14 23.97 -17.17
N GLU A 22 -7.17 23.12 -17.18
CA GLU A 22 -8.58 23.53 -17.25
C GLU A 22 -9.15 23.94 -15.88
N TYR A 23 -8.45 23.60 -14.78
CA TYR A 23 -8.91 23.85 -13.41
C TYR A 23 -8.03 24.86 -12.69
N SER A 24 -8.66 25.80 -12.00
CA SER A 24 -7.98 26.82 -11.18
C SER A 24 -8.53 26.88 -9.75
N GLY A 25 -7.71 27.39 -8.82
CA GLY A 25 -8.07 27.62 -7.43
C GLY A 25 -8.40 26.35 -6.65
N ILE A 26 -9.59 26.32 -6.02
CA ILE A 26 -10.01 25.24 -5.13
C ILE A 26 -10.19 23.90 -5.87
N LYS A 27 -10.61 23.95 -7.14
CA LYS A 27 -10.82 22.74 -7.96
C LYS A 27 -9.50 22.04 -8.21
N PHE A 28 -8.46 22.80 -8.55
CA PHE A 28 -7.10 22.28 -8.67
C PHE A 28 -6.60 21.66 -7.36
N ALA A 29 -6.82 22.35 -6.22
CA ALA A 29 -6.43 21.83 -4.92
C ALA A 29 -7.10 20.49 -4.57
N LEU A 30 -8.38 20.32 -4.89
CA LEU A 30 -9.12 19.06 -4.67
C LEU A 30 -8.53 17.90 -5.47
N PHE A 31 -8.16 18.11 -6.74
CA PHE A 31 -7.47 17.09 -7.53
C PHE A 31 -6.11 16.72 -6.94
N TYR A 32 -5.36 17.72 -6.46
CA TYR A 32 -4.06 17.49 -5.83
C TYR A 32 -4.23 16.67 -4.55
N VAL A 33 -5.06 17.10 -3.61
CA VAL A 33 -5.34 16.40 -2.34
C VAL A 33 -5.87 14.99 -2.59
N GLY A 34 -6.80 14.82 -3.54
CA GLY A 34 -7.35 13.52 -3.91
C GLY A 34 -6.27 12.51 -4.35
N SER A 35 -5.25 12.96 -5.09
CA SER A 35 -4.14 12.09 -5.51
C SER A 35 -3.31 11.58 -4.32
N TYR A 36 -3.06 12.42 -3.31
CA TYR A 36 -2.34 12.03 -2.08
C TYR A 36 -3.18 11.14 -1.17
N LEU A 37 -4.48 11.41 -1.09
CA LEU A 37 -5.40 10.55 -0.36
C LEU A 37 -5.48 9.16 -0.99
N ASN A 38 -5.52 9.06 -2.32
CA ASN A 38 -5.49 7.77 -3.01
C ASN A 38 -4.18 7.00 -2.71
N LEU A 39 -3.04 7.69 -2.65
CA LEU A 39 -1.77 7.11 -2.24
C LEU A 39 -1.82 6.54 -0.82
N LEU A 40 -2.34 7.34 0.12
CA LEU A 40 -2.51 6.92 1.51
C LEU A 40 -3.45 5.70 1.62
N ILE A 41 -4.62 5.77 1.00
CA ILE A 41 -5.64 4.71 1.07
C ILE A 41 -5.13 3.41 0.44
N SER A 42 -4.49 3.46 -0.72
CA SER A 42 -3.93 2.25 -1.36
C SER A 42 -2.85 1.59 -0.50
N SER A 43 -1.98 2.36 0.15
CA SER A 43 -0.96 1.84 1.06
C SER A 43 -1.56 1.16 2.31
N LEU A 44 -2.68 1.70 2.82
CA LEU A 44 -3.44 1.08 3.90
C LEU A 44 -4.07 -0.24 3.46
N PHE A 45 -4.70 -0.28 2.28
CA PHE A 45 -5.28 -1.52 1.74
C PHE A 45 -4.24 -2.64 1.60
N VAL A 46 -3.06 -2.34 1.05
CA VAL A 46 -1.99 -3.33 0.92
C VAL A 46 -1.52 -3.83 2.29
N THR A 47 -1.37 -2.92 3.26
CA THR A 47 -0.96 -3.26 4.63
C THR A 47 -1.95 -4.20 5.32
N ILE A 48 -3.25 -3.93 5.16
CA ILE A 48 -4.32 -4.72 5.79
C ILE A 48 -4.42 -6.10 5.13
N LEU A 49 -4.45 -6.16 3.79
CA LEU A 49 -4.67 -7.40 3.05
C LEU A 49 -3.47 -8.36 3.11
N TYR A 50 -2.24 -7.84 3.02
CA TYR A 50 -1.05 -8.68 2.88
C TYR A 50 -0.19 -8.76 4.14
N LEU A 51 -0.15 -7.72 4.98
CA LEU A 51 0.71 -7.65 6.18
C LEU A 51 -0.03 -7.81 7.50
N GLY A 52 -1.27 -8.33 7.43
CA GLY A 52 -2.04 -8.73 8.61
C GLY A 52 -2.51 -7.57 9.49
N GLY A 53 -2.42 -6.33 8.99
CA GLY A 53 -2.91 -5.12 9.67
C GLY A 53 -2.46 -5.06 11.14
N TRP A 54 -3.45 -5.18 12.03
CA TRP A 54 -3.37 -5.04 13.49
C TRP A 54 -2.43 -6.07 14.13
N LYS A 55 -2.31 -7.28 13.57
CA LYS A 55 -1.41 -8.29 14.14
C LYS A 55 0.05 -7.89 13.91
N SER A 56 0.82 -7.81 14.99
CA SER A 56 2.26 -7.67 14.90
C SER A 56 2.85 -8.99 14.41
N SER A 57 3.16 -9.10 13.12
CA SER A 57 3.69 -10.34 12.54
C SER A 57 5.12 -10.69 12.99
N ILE A 58 5.73 -9.89 13.87
CA ILE A 58 7.12 -10.07 14.31
C ILE A 58 7.09 -10.70 15.71
N PRO A 59 7.21 -12.04 15.83
CA PRO A 59 7.18 -12.73 17.12
C PRO A 59 8.31 -12.27 18.06
N PHE A 60 9.43 -11.79 17.50
CA PHE A 60 10.52 -11.19 18.27
C PHE A 60 10.11 -9.91 19.01
N ALA A 61 9.31 -9.04 18.37
CA ALA A 61 8.85 -7.80 18.97
C ALA A 61 7.80 -8.06 20.06
N GLU A 62 6.91 -9.03 19.84
CA GLU A 62 5.92 -9.44 20.84
C GLU A 62 6.61 -10.05 22.08
N ASN A 63 7.57 -10.95 21.89
CA ASN A 63 8.34 -11.53 22.99
C ASN A 63 9.18 -10.49 23.74
N PHE A 64 9.73 -9.49 23.04
CA PHE A 64 10.50 -8.40 23.65
C PHE A 64 9.60 -7.46 24.47
N ILE A 65 8.46 -7.05 23.92
CA ILE A 65 7.46 -6.23 24.62
C ILE A 65 6.93 -7.01 25.82
N GLN A 66 6.63 -8.30 25.67
CA GLN A 66 6.15 -9.16 26.75
C GLN A 66 7.20 -9.37 27.85
N ASN A 67 8.48 -9.55 27.50
CA ASN A 67 9.58 -9.67 28.49
C ASN A 67 9.82 -8.36 29.26
N ILE A 68 9.75 -7.20 28.60
CA ILE A 68 9.82 -5.90 29.27
C ILE A 68 8.60 -5.72 30.20
N LEU A 69 7.41 -6.10 29.75
CA LEU A 69 6.17 -6.02 30.51
C LEU A 69 6.23 -6.82 31.82
N ILE A 70 6.64 -8.10 31.72
CA ILE A 70 6.73 -9.01 32.86
C ILE A 70 7.74 -8.50 33.90
N ASN A 71 8.84 -7.88 33.45
CA ASN A 71 9.86 -7.31 34.34
C ASN A 71 9.40 -6.03 35.07
N TYR A 72 8.44 -5.28 34.53
CA TYR A 72 7.96 -4.03 35.13
C TYR A 72 6.71 -4.22 36.01
N GLY A 73 6.16 -5.44 36.11
CA GLY A 73 5.12 -5.79 37.09
C GLY A 73 3.75 -5.14 36.85
N ILE A 74 3.48 -4.66 35.64
CA ILE A 74 2.19 -4.08 35.26
C ILE A 74 1.46 -5.12 34.40
N ASN A 75 0.39 -5.74 34.91
CA ASN A 75 -0.43 -6.68 34.13
C ASN A 75 -1.79 -6.10 33.76
N GLU A 76 -2.36 -5.25 34.62
CA GLU A 76 -3.75 -4.78 34.50
C GLU A 76 -3.92 -3.55 33.59
N SER A 77 -2.93 -2.65 33.48
CA SER A 77 -3.09 -1.41 32.70
C SER A 77 -2.80 -1.55 31.19
N PHE A 78 -2.39 -2.74 30.73
CA PHE A 78 -1.98 -2.96 29.34
C PHE A 78 -3.11 -3.31 28.38
N ASP A 79 -4.28 -3.74 28.86
CA ASP A 79 -5.42 -4.00 27.99
C ASP A 79 -5.90 -2.72 27.28
N VAL A 80 -5.68 -1.54 27.89
CA VAL A 80 -5.97 -0.24 27.26
C VAL A 80 -4.87 0.19 26.28
N LEU A 81 -3.61 -0.23 26.50
CA LEU A 81 -2.46 0.19 25.69
C LEU A 81 -2.21 -0.71 24.47
N LYS A 82 -2.60 -1.99 24.53
CA LYS A 82 -2.54 -2.92 23.38
C LYS A 82 -3.18 -2.33 22.11
N PRO A 83 -4.43 -1.85 22.11
CA PRO A 83 -5.04 -1.30 20.88
C PRO A 83 -4.29 -0.07 20.34
N VAL A 84 -3.70 0.74 21.21
CA VAL A 84 -2.91 1.91 20.80
C VAL A 84 -1.62 1.47 20.10
N LEU A 85 -0.92 0.49 20.67
CA LEU A 85 0.28 -0.10 20.06
C LEU A 85 -0.04 -0.68 18.68
N ASP A 86 -1.16 -1.36 18.58
CA ASP A 86 -1.54 -2.04 17.35
C ASP A 86 -1.92 -1.08 16.22
N ILE A 87 -2.65 0.01 16.54
CA ILE A 87 -2.88 1.12 15.60
C ILE A 87 -1.53 1.70 15.15
N PHE A 88 -0.60 1.92 16.07
CA PHE A 88 0.73 2.44 15.74
C PHE A 88 1.49 1.49 14.79
N THR A 89 1.41 0.17 15.00
CA THR A 89 2.06 -0.80 14.10
C THR A 89 1.46 -0.78 12.70
N THR A 90 0.13 -0.65 12.56
CA THR A 90 -0.53 -0.55 11.25
C THR A 90 -0.13 0.71 10.50
N LEU A 91 -0.06 1.84 11.19
CA LEU A 91 0.39 3.10 10.62
C LEU A 91 1.86 3.02 10.21
N SER A 92 2.72 2.45 11.04
CA SER A 92 4.14 2.27 10.70
C SER A 92 4.34 1.43 9.43
N LYS A 93 3.62 0.31 9.31
CA LYS A 93 3.64 -0.54 8.10
C LYS A 93 3.12 0.20 6.86
N SER A 94 2.05 1.00 6.98
CA SER A 94 1.53 1.77 5.84
C SER A 94 2.48 2.89 5.42
N TYR A 95 3.14 3.56 6.37
CA TYR A 95 4.20 4.54 6.08
C TYR A 95 5.38 3.91 5.34
N LEU A 96 5.73 2.64 5.64
CA LEU A 96 6.75 1.92 4.89
C LEU A 96 6.34 1.74 3.41
N PHE A 97 5.08 1.39 3.11
CA PHE A 97 4.61 1.32 1.72
C PHE A 97 4.53 2.67 1.04
N LEU A 98 4.16 3.72 1.75
CA LEU A 98 4.23 5.08 1.24
C LEU A 98 5.68 5.43 0.88
N PHE A 99 6.62 5.09 1.76
CA PHE A 99 8.05 5.28 1.52
C PHE A 99 8.52 4.50 0.29
N ILE A 100 8.15 3.23 0.13
CA ILE A 100 8.43 2.43 -1.08
C ILE A 100 7.83 3.11 -2.32
N SER A 101 6.58 3.56 -2.25
CA SER A 101 5.90 4.21 -3.39
C SER A 101 6.60 5.52 -3.80
N ILE A 102 7.10 6.28 -2.84
CA ILE A 102 7.89 7.50 -3.08
C ILE A 102 9.28 7.14 -3.62
N LEU A 103 9.91 6.07 -3.15
CA LEU A 103 11.17 5.57 -3.68
C LEU A 103 11.04 5.13 -5.14
N THR A 104 9.95 4.44 -5.49
CA THR A 104 9.65 4.00 -6.86
C THR A 104 9.66 5.16 -7.85
N ARG A 105 9.20 6.35 -7.44
CA ARG A 105 9.26 7.58 -8.26
C ARG A 105 10.70 7.99 -8.58
N ARG A 106 11.66 7.68 -7.72
CA ARG A 106 13.08 8.03 -7.91
C ARG A 106 13.86 6.96 -8.68
N THR A 107 13.42 5.70 -8.64
CA THR A 107 14.18 4.57 -9.20
C THR A 107 13.77 4.18 -10.61
N LEU A 108 12.49 4.35 -10.97
CA LEU A 108 11.97 3.85 -12.25
C LEU A 108 11.87 4.97 -13.31
N PRO A 109 12.33 4.72 -14.55
CA PRO A 109 12.06 5.61 -15.67
C PRO A 109 10.56 5.58 -16.02
N ARG A 110 10.08 6.64 -16.65
CA ARG A 110 8.69 6.76 -17.11
C ARG A 110 8.40 5.74 -18.21
N VAL A 111 7.25 5.05 -18.10
CA VAL A 111 6.82 4.00 -19.05
C VAL A 111 5.76 4.56 -20.01
N ARG A 112 5.78 4.17 -21.29
CA ARG A 112 4.77 4.59 -22.28
C ARG A 112 3.42 3.90 -22.04
N ILE A 113 2.31 4.55 -22.40
CA ILE A 113 0.93 4.00 -22.27
C ILE A 113 0.82 2.61 -22.91
N ASP A 114 1.37 2.41 -24.11
CA ASP A 114 1.28 1.13 -24.82
C ASP A 114 1.93 0.00 -24.02
N GLN A 115 3.08 0.27 -23.40
CA GLN A 115 3.82 -0.70 -22.59
C GLN A 115 3.13 -0.98 -21.26
N LEU A 116 2.47 0.04 -20.68
CA LEU A 116 1.67 -0.11 -19.47
C LEU A 116 0.46 -1.00 -19.72
N LEU A 117 -0.26 -0.75 -20.81
CA LEU A 117 -1.39 -1.57 -21.23
C LEU A 117 -0.94 -3.00 -21.53
N ASP A 118 0.21 -3.17 -22.18
CA ASP A 118 0.74 -4.50 -22.47
C ASP A 118 1.09 -5.28 -21.18
N LEU A 119 1.71 -4.61 -20.20
CA LEU A 119 1.98 -5.19 -18.88
C LEU A 119 0.70 -5.58 -18.14
N GLY A 120 -0.34 -4.73 -18.19
CA GLY A 120 -1.63 -5.03 -17.57
C GLY A 120 -2.30 -6.26 -18.17
N TRP A 121 -2.46 -6.26 -19.50
CA TRP A 121 -3.25 -7.27 -20.20
C TRP A 121 -2.49 -8.58 -20.42
N LYS A 122 -1.19 -8.54 -20.76
CA LYS A 122 -0.42 -9.76 -21.06
C LYS A 122 0.27 -10.36 -19.85
N PHE A 123 0.58 -9.57 -18.82
CA PHE A 123 1.35 -10.06 -17.68
C PHE A 123 0.51 -10.14 -16.40
N LEU A 124 -0.09 -9.03 -15.95
CA LEU A 124 -0.80 -9.01 -14.66
C LEU A 124 -2.09 -9.84 -14.66
N LEU A 125 -2.88 -9.81 -15.75
CA LEU A 125 -4.13 -10.54 -15.80
C LEU A 125 -3.91 -12.07 -15.77
N PRO A 126 -3.02 -12.65 -16.61
CA PRO A 126 -2.75 -14.08 -16.55
C PRO A 126 -2.12 -14.54 -15.23
N ILE A 127 -1.22 -13.73 -14.63
CA ILE A 127 -0.59 -14.08 -13.34
C ILE A 127 -1.63 -14.11 -12.22
N ALA A 128 -2.59 -13.18 -12.21
CA ALA A 128 -3.62 -13.10 -11.19
C ALA A 128 -4.58 -14.31 -11.28
N LEU A 129 -5.00 -14.66 -12.50
CA LEU A 129 -5.82 -15.86 -12.74
C LEU A 129 -5.07 -17.14 -12.35
N GLY A 130 -3.78 -17.23 -12.68
CA GLY A 130 -2.92 -18.34 -12.27
C GLY A 130 -2.81 -18.47 -10.75
N ASN A 131 -2.60 -17.36 -10.04
CA ASN A 131 -2.54 -17.36 -8.58
C ASN A 131 -3.86 -17.80 -7.92
N LEU A 132 -4.99 -17.38 -8.49
CA LEU A 132 -6.33 -17.77 -8.02
C LEU A 132 -6.56 -19.27 -8.17
N LEU A 133 -6.27 -19.83 -9.36
CA LEU A 133 -6.40 -21.27 -9.63
C LEU A 133 -5.48 -22.09 -8.72
N LEU A 134 -4.24 -21.64 -8.54
CA LEU A 134 -3.26 -22.29 -7.67
C LEU A 134 -3.75 -22.30 -6.22
N THR A 135 -4.23 -21.16 -5.71
CA THR A 135 -4.77 -21.06 -4.35
C THR A 135 -5.99 -21.97 -4.17
N ALA A 136 -6.90 -22.02 -5.15
CA ALA A 136 -8.05 -22.92 -5.12
C ALA A 136 -7.64 -24.40 -5.11
N SER A 137 -6.64 -24.77 -5.93
CA SER A 137 -6.11 -26.13 -5.97
C SER A 137 -5.46 -26.54 -4.63
N PHE A 138 -4.67 -25.65 -4.02
CA PHE A 138 -4.07 -25.93 -2.70
C PHE A 138 -5.12 -26.06 -1.60
N GLN A 139 -6.17 -25.23 -1.63
CA GLN A 139 -7.24 -25.31 -0.65
C GLN A 139 -7.99 -26.65 -0.74
N ILE A 140 -8.27 -27.13 -1.96
CA ILE A 140 -8.92 -28.44 -2.17
C ILE A 140 -8.03 -29.58 -1.67
N LEU A 141 -6.73 -29.52 -1.94
CA LEU A 141 -5.79 -30.54 -1.49
C LEU A 141 -5.63 -30.55 0.04
N SER A 142 -5.62 -29.38 0.68
CA SER A 142 -5.52 -29.26 2.14
C SER A 142 -6.78 -29.74 2.88
N ILE A 143 -7.93 -29.80 2.22
CA ILE A 143 -9.19 -30.26 2.81
C ILE A 143 -9.26 -31.79 2.87
N ASN A 144 -8.48 -32.47 2.03
CA ASN A 144 -8.46 -33.93 1.91
C ASN A 144 -7.33 -34.54 2.75
#